data_AF-A0A504I302-F1
#
_entry.id   AF-A0A504I302-F1
#
_cell.length_a   1.000
_cell.length_b   1.000
_cell.length_c   1.000
_cell.angle_alpha   90.00
_cell.angle_beta   90.00
_cell.angle_gamma   90.00
#
_symmetry.space_group_name_H-M   'P 1'
#
loop_
_entity.id
_entity.type
_entity.pdbx_description
1 polymer ?
#
loop_
_entity_poly.entity_id
_entity_poly.type
_entity_poly.pdbx_seq_one_letter_code
_entity_poly.pdbx_strand_id
1 'polypeptide(L)'
;DRVDSSSRPANNNWDVDAPVSSGASDAARQRYMPKYFDWVNKVTPAYGMDAGPNTSCSTTAITPLTDVSTTAGATLIKNAIDAMADDGATNVPEGMAWCWRTLSSTAPFTEGRPETERGNDKVLIVLTDGANTYYTPTSVTAQTYSGTNWSSGGNDLAGSKAIYSALGYVVPYSNGYSYGRMFLGTDVTKDDYSNANYTKAMNEHFTALCNNAKAAGIMVMTIALDLDATKTAEKTQMDALKACSSDSRFSKDKTDPSKPMKLFWNSTGATLSDDFKAIGNELSNLRIVS
;
A
#
# COMPACT_ATOMS: atom_id res chain seq x y z
N ASP A 1 -3.96 21.48 -23.77
CA ASP A 1 -3.60 20.14 -23.24
C ASP A 1 -3.32 19.18 -24.36
N ARG A 2 -2.30 18.32 -24.20
CA ARG A 2 -1.99 17.29 -25.19
C ARG A 2 -2.90 16.08 -25.01
N VAL A 3 -3.33 15.57 -26.15
CA VAL A 3 -4.17 14.38 -26.25
C VAL A 3 -3.50 13.38 -27.17
N ASP A 4 -3.84 12.10 -27.03
CA ASP A 4 -3.45 11.09 -28.00
C ASP A 4 -4.32 11.15 -29.27
N SER A 5 -4.08 10.22 -30.21
CA SER A 5 -4.85 10.14 -31.47
C SER A 5 -6.35 9.91 -31.28
N SER A 6 -6.77 9.47 -30.10
CA SER A 6 -8.17 9.24 -29.73
C SER A 6 -8.73 10.37 -28.88
N SER A 7 -8.04 11.52 -28.83
CA SER A 7 -8.40 12.68 -28.02
C SER A 7 -8.42 12.43 -26.50
N ARG A 8 -7.81 11.34 -26.02
CA ARG A 8 -7.69 11.08 -24.59
C ARG A 8 -6.60 11.99 -24.02
N PRO A 9 -6.84 12.66 -22.88
CA PRO A 9 -5.87 13.55 -22.27
C PRO A 9 -4.72 12.80 -21.58
N ALA A 10 -3.58 13.48 -21.44
CA ALA A 10 -2.44 12.98 -20.66
C ALA A 10 -2.77 12.89 -19.17
N ASN A 11 -2.34 11.81 -18.52
CA ASN A 11 -2.38 11.74 -17.05
C ASN A 11 -1.44 12.81 -16.45
N ASN A 12 -1.87 13.41 -15.32
CA ASN A 12 -1.11 14.39 -14.55
C ASN A 12 -0.89 15.76 -15.25
N ASN A 13 -1.85 16.18 -16.10
CA ASN A 13 -1.80 17.43 -16.86
C ASN A 13 -2.52 18.58 -16.14
N TRP A 14 -1.92 19.07 -15.04
CA TRP A 14 -2.58 19.98 -14.09
C TRP A 14 -2.35 21.47 -14.30
N ASP A 15 -1.42 21.84 -15.17
CA ASP A 15 -1.15 23.23 -15.50
C ASP A 15 -0.72 23.33 -16.97
N VAL A 16 -0.97 24.49 -17.57
CA VAL A 16 -0.41 24.81 -18.87
C VAL A 16 1.10 24.69 -18.77
N ASP A 17 1.68 23.88 -19.65
CA ASP A 17 3.13 23.73 -19.72
C ASP A 17 3.81 25.00 -20.27
N ALA A 18 3.34 26.21 -19.96
CA ALA A 18 4.06 27.44 -20.23
C ALA A 18 5.11 27.62 -19.12
N PRO A 19 6.37 28.01 -19.44
CA PRO A 19 6.95 28.33 -20.75
C PRO A 19 7.70 27.14 -21.38
N VAL A 20 7.26 25.89 -21.19
CA VAL A 20 7.84 24.75 -21.91
C VAL A 20 7.64 24.97 -23.41
N SER A 21 8.76 25.01 -24.15
CA SER A 21 8.78 25.26 -25.60
C SER A 21 7.69 24.48 -26.35
N SER A 22 7.11 25.11 -27.39
CA SER A 22 6.02 24.55 -28.21
C SER A 22 6.33 23.19 -28.86
N GLY A 23 7.59 22.73 -28.83
CA GLY A 23 8.04 21.42 -29.31
C GLY A 23 8.43 20.39 -28.23
N ALA A 24 8.32 20.70 -26.94
CA ALA A 24 8.74 19.75 -25.90
C ALA A 24 7.92 18.46 -25.90
N SER A 25 8.58 17.32 -25.70
CA SER A 25 7.93 16.01 -25.56
C SER A 25 7.05 15.94 -24.31
N ASP A 26 6.11 14.99 -24.30
CA ASP A 26 5.22 14.75 -23.15
C ASP A 26 5.99 14.38 -21.87
N ALA A 27 7.08 13.61 -22.01
CA ALA A 27 8.00 13.33 -20.91
C ALA A 27 8.69 14.60 -20.38
N ALA A 28 9.06 15.55 -21.26
CA ALA A 28 9.65 16.82 -20.85
C ALA A 28 8.65 17.73 -20.12
N ARG A 29 7.36 17.62 -20.44
CA ARG A 29 6.26 18.36 -19.81
C ARG A 29 5.87 17.79 -18.44
N GLN A 30 5.81 16.46 -18.32
CA GLN A 30 5.51 15.77 -17.06
C GLN A 30 6.53 16.10 -15.95
N ARG A 31 7.81 16.27 -16.30
CA ARG A 31 8.90 16.58 -15.35
C ARG A 31 9.09 18.07 -15.07
N TYR A 32 8.40 18.97 -15.77
CA TYR A 32 8.65 20.41 -15.64
C TYR A 32 8.01 20.97 -14.38
N MET A 33 8.71 20.84 -13.24
CA MET A 33 8.26 21.34 -11.94
C MET A 33 8.06 22.85 -11.86
N PRO A 34 8.82 23.72 -12.56
CA PRO A 34 8.64 25.17 -12.45
C PRO A 34 7.22 25.66 -12.78
N LYS A 35 6.40 24.91 -13.54
CA LYS A 35 4.99 25.27 -13.78
C LYS A 35 4.19 25.41 -12.48
N TYR A 36 4.52 24.63 -11.45
CA TYR A 36 3.84 24.70 -10.15
C TYR A 36 4.33 25.83 -9.23
N PHE A 37 5.33 26.60 -9.65
CA PHE A 37 5.94 27.66 -8.85
C PHE A 37 5.93 29.04 -9.54
N ASP A 38 5.48 29.12 -10.79
CA ASP A 38 5.42 30.38 -11.54
C ASP A 38 4.12 31.14 -11.25
N TRP A 39 4.27 32.32 -10.68
CA TRP A 39 3.18 33.24 -10.31
C TRP A 39 2.36 33.78 -11.50
N VAL A 40 2.86 33.65 -12.74
CA VAL A 40 2.19 34.17 -13.95
C VAL A 40 0.95 33.36 -14.31
N ASN A 41 0.95 32.06 -14.03
CA ASN A 41 -0.24 31.24 -14.07
C ASN A 41 -0.80 31.22 -12.65
N LYS A 42 -1.94 31.89 -12.42
CA LYS A 42 -2.67 31.69 -11.17
C LYS A 42 -2.90 30.20 -11.04
N VAL A 43 -2.15 29.52 -10.16
CA VAL A 43 -2.51 28.19 -9.67
C VAL A 43 -3.95 28.36 -9.21
N THR A 44 -4.88 27.81 -9.98
CA THR A 44 -6.30 27.73 -9.68
C THR A 44 -6.42 27.33 -8.21
N PRO A 45 -7.26 28.02 -7.41
CA PRO A 45 -7.16 28.03 -5.95
C PRO A 45 -6.93 26.63 -5.44
N ALA A 46 -5.84 26.46 -4.67
CA ALA A 46 -5.31 25.20 -4.15
C ALA A 46 -6.31 24.07 -4.39
N TYR A 47 -6.14 23.37 -5.51
CA TYR A 47 -6.92 22.19 -5.79
C TYR A 47 -6.99 21.40 -4.48
N GLY A 48 -8.22 21.19 -3.98
CA GLY A 48 -8.45 20.66 -2.64
C GLY A 48 -7.75 19.32 -2.42
N MET A 49 -7.94 18.72 -1.24
CA MET A 49 -7.55 17.33 -1.03
C MET A 49 -8.06 16.48 -2.22
N ASP A 50 -7.16 15.74 -2.85
CA ASP A 50 -7.38 14.89 -4.03
C ASP A 50 -7.53 15.55 -5.40
N ALA A 51 -7.14 16.82 -5.56
CA ALA A 51 -7.09 17.46 -6.88
C ALA A 51 -5.69 18.02 -7.23
N GLY A 52 -5.38 18.11 -8.52
CA GLY A 52 -4.10 18.69 -8.95
C GLY A 52 -2.92 17.79 -8.64
N PRO A 53 -1.74 18.38 -8.36
CA PRO A 53 -0.59 17.67 -7.80
C PRO A 53 -0.86 16.97 -6.46
N ASN A 54 -1.96 17.29 -5.76
CA ASN A 54 -2.36 16.65 -4.51
C ASN A 54 -3.27 15.44 -4.73
N THR A 55 -3.56 15.07 -5.98
CA THR A 55 -4.38 13.88 -6.25
C THR A 55 -3.68 12.61 -5.78
N SER A 56 -4.43 11.77 -5.05
CA SER A 56 -3.91 10.57 -4.36
C SER A 56 -2.99 10.87 -3.18
N CYS A 57 -2.95 12.12 -2.71
CA CYS A 57 -2.41 12.50 -1.40
C CYS A 57 -3.52 12.47 -0.33
N SER A 58 -4.33 11.41 -0.30
CA SER A 58 -5.44 11.19 0.64
C SER A 58 -5.03 10.48 1.93
N THR A 59 -3.78 10.00 2.02
CA THR A 59 -3.31 9.22 3.18
C THR A 59 -3.25 10.07 4.46
N THR A 60 -3.89 9.59 5.52
CA THR A 60 -3.82 10.18 6.86
C THR A 60 -2.51 9.79 7.55
N ALA A 61 -2.03 10.63 8.47
CA ALA A 61 -0.82 10.33 9.22
C ALA A 61 -1.00 9.06 10.08
N ILE A 62 0.02 8.21 10.11
CA ILE A 62 0.03 7.01 10.94
C ILE A 62 -0.06 7.40 12.41
N THR A 63 -0.93 6.73 13.15
CA THR A 63 -0.96 6.86 14.61
C THR A 63 0.23 6.11 15.21
N PRO A 64 1.14 6.78 15.95
CA PRO A 64 2.28 6.11 16.58
C PRO A 64 1.86 5.02 17.56
N LEU A 65 2.79 4.15 17.92
CA LEU A 65 2.53 3.08 18.90
C LEU A 65 2.08 3.69 20.24
N THR A 66 0.87 3.34 20.66
CA THR A 66 0.17 4.00 21.77
C THR A 66 -0.15 2.99 22.88
N ASP A 67 0.07 3.37 24.14
CA ASP A 67 -0.33 2.57 25.30
C ASP A 67 -1.84 2.59 25.53
N VAL A 68 -2.50 1.53 25.08
CA VAL A 68 -3.95 1.31 25.21
C VAL A 68 -4.39 0.81 26.59
N SER A 69 -3.47 0.60 27.54
CA SER A 69 -3.86 0.30 28.94
C SER A 69 -4.44 1.53 29.65
N THR A 70 -4.17 2.72 29.12
CA THR A 70 -4.76 3.98 29.59
C THR A 70 -6.06 4.29 28.85
N THR A 71 -7.03 4.91 29.53
CA THR A 71 -8.26 5.38 28.88
C THR A 71 -7.97 6.34 27.73
N ALA A 72 -7.00 7.24 27.91
CA ALA A 72 -6.63 8.20 26.87
C ALA A 72 -6.07 7.53 25.62
N GLY A 73 -5.14 6.57 25.78
CA GLY A 73 -4.57 5.84 24.64
C GLY A 73 -5.60 4.94 23.95
N ALA A 74 -6.47 4.27 24.71
CA ALA A 74 -7.56 3.48 24.15
C ALA A 74 -8.56 4.35 23.35
N THR A 75 -8.92 5.53 23.85
CA THR A 75 -9.77 6.49 23.13
C THR A 75 -9.08 7.01 21.87
N LEU A 76 -7.78 7.32 21.93
CA LEU A 76 -7.02 7.79 20.76
C LEU A 76 -7.07 6.77 19.62
N ILE A 77 -6.79 5.49 19.92
CA ILE A 77 -6.79 4.43 18.92
C ILE A 77 -8.20 4.16 18.35
N LYS A 78 -9.24 4.17 19.20
CA LYS A 78 -10.63 4.01 18.73
C LYS A 78 -11.05 5.14 17.80
N ASN A 79 -10.75 6.39 18.14
CA ASN A 79 -11.05 7.53 17.28
C ASN A 79 -10.29 7.45 15.94
N ALA A 80 -9.04 6.97 15.95
CA ALA A 80 -8.28 6.77 14.72
C ALA A 80 -8.90 5.67 13.83
N ILE A 81 -9.38 4.58 14.43
CA ILE A 81 -10.12 3.52 13.71
C ILE A 81 -11.43 4.06 13.13
N ASP A 82 -12.22 4.79 13.92
CA ASP A 82 -13.50 5.37 13.48
C ASP A 82 -13.34 6.41 12.36
N ALA A 83 -12.16 7.02 12.26
CA ALA A 83 -11.83 8.00 11.23
C ALA A 83 -11.22 7.41 9.95
N MET A 84 -11.00 6.08 9.88
CA MET A 84 -10.48 5.44 8.66
C MET A 84 -11.49 5.58 7.52
N ALA A 85 -10.99 5.94 6.35
CA ALA A 85 -11.74 5.98 5.09
C ALA A 85 -10.99 5.14 4.06
N ASP A 86 -11.74 4.32 3.31
CA ASP A 86 -11.23 3.58 2.17
C ASP A 86 -11.18 4.48 0.94
N ASP A 87 -9.99 4.64 0.35
CA ASP A 87 -9.80 5.38 -0.89
C ASP A 87 -8.56 4.87 -1.65
N GLY A 88 -8.66 4.81 -2.97
CA GLY A 88 -7.54 4.49 -3.85
C GLY A 88 -7.18 3.00 -3.99
N ALA A 89 -5.88 2.73 -4.00
CA ALA A 89 -5.28 1.44 -4.39
C ALA A 89 -4.91 0.57 -3.17
N THR A 90 -4.59 -0.70 -3.41
CA THR A 90 -4.21 -1.65 -2.36
C THR A 90 -2.70 -1.87 -2.35
N ASN A 91 -2.00 -1.38 -1.32
CA ASN A 91 -0.56 -1.57 -1.13
C ASN A 91 -0.25 -2.18 0.24
N VAL A 92 -0.49 -3.50 0.35
CA VAL A 92 -0.25 -4.28 1.58
C VAL A 92 1.21 -4.27 2.02
N PRO A 93 2.23 -4.41 1.14
CA PRO A 93 3.63 -4.31 1.55
C PRO A 93 3.97 -3.02 2.28
N GLU A 94 3.53 -1.86 1.77
CA GLU A 94 3.82 -0.57 2.38
C GLU A 94 3.17 -0.44 3.77
N GLY A 95 1.90 -0.86 3.90
CA GLY A 95 1.20 -0.87 5.18
C GLY A 95 1.91 -1.75 6.21
N MET A 96 2.37 -2.95 5.82
CA MET A 96 3.15 -3.83 6.69
C MET A 96 4.51 -3.22 7.05
N ALA A 97 5.18 -2.56 6.10
CA ALA A 97 6.49 -1.97 6.33
C ALA A 97 6.40 -0.84 7.36
N TRP A 98 5.40 0.03 7.26
CA TRP A 98 5.15 1.07 8.25
C TRP A 98 4.65 0.52 9.59
N CYS A 99 3.86 -0.55 9.62
CA CYS A 99 3.48 -1.19 10.88
C CYS A 99 4.71 -1.77 11.59
N TRP A 100 5.59 -2.47 10.87
CA TRP A 100 6.87 -2.89 11.45
C TRP A 100 7.70 -1.68 11.88
N ARG A 101 7.65 -0.57 11.13
CA ARG A 101 8.37 0.64 11.48
C ARG A 101 7.97 1.22 12.83
N THR A 102 6.68 1.26 13.16
CA THR A 102 6.18 1.74 14.47
C THR A 102 6.48 0.78 15.61
N LEU A 103 6.63 -0.52 15.32
CA LEU A 103 7.07 -1.52 16.31
C LEU A 103 8.57 -1.46 16.59
N SER A 104 9.37 -0.91 15.68
CA SER A 104 10.83 -0.84 15.81
C SER A 104 11.23 0.29 16.78
N SER A 105 12.41 0.19 17.40
CA SER A 105 12.85 1.14 18.44
C SER A 105 13.52 2.42 17.89
N THR A 106 13.85 2.46 16.61
CA THR A 106 14.63 3.55 16.00
C THR A 106 13.75 4.63 15.39
N ALA A 107 14.22 5.88 15.36
CA ALA A 107 13.52 7.01 14.73
C ALA A 107 13.14 6.70 13.27
N PRO A 108 11.95 7.09 12.76
CA PRO A 108 11.19 8.24 13.23
C PRO A 108 10.14 7.95 14.32
N PHE A 109 9.79 6.68 14.56
CA PHE A 109 8.91 6.28 15.65
C PHE A 109 9.75 5.54 16.70
N THR A 110 9.93 6.15 17.87
CA THR A 110 10.82 5.64 18.94
C THR A 110 10.05 5.03 20.11
N GLU A 111 8.74 4.86 19.98
CA GLU A 111 7.85 4.34 21.02
C GLU A 111 8.01 2.81 21.19
N GLY A 112 8.48 2.11 20.15
CA GLY A 112 8.80 0.70 20.21
C GLY A 112 9.91 0.41 21.21
N ARG A 113 9.69 -0.53 22.14
CA ARG A 113 10.75 -1.03 23.03
C ARG A 113 11.91 -1.65 22.21
N PRO A 114 13.15 -1.67 22.74
CA PRO A 114 14.27 -2.31 22.07
C PRO A 114 13.96 -3.74 21.62
N GLU A 115 14.49 -4.15 20.46
CA GLU A 115 14.31 -5.47 19.88
C GLU A 115 14.86 -6.59 20.77
N THR A 116 15.79 -6.25 21.67
CA THR A 116 16.40 -7.17 22.65
C THR A 116 15.64 -7.26 23.98
N GLU A 117 14.56 -6.49 24.16
CA GLU A 117 13.77 -6.47 25.40
C GLU A 117 13.07 -7.82 25.61
N ARG A 118 13.32 -8.45 26.77
CA ARG A 118 12.70 -9.74 27.10
C ARG A 118 11.29 -9.53 27.64
N GLY A 119 10.39 -10.44 27.32
CA GLY A 119 8.97 -10.32 27.71
C GLY A 119 8.21 -9.24 26.94
N ASN A 120 8.76 -8.75 25.83
CA ASN A 120 8.10 -7.83 24.91
C ASN A 120 7.89 -8.51 23.55
N ASP A 121 6.73 -9.16 23.38
CA ASP A 121 6.34 -9.70 22.08
C ASP A 121 5.93 -8.58 21.12
N LYS A 122 6.59 -8.52 19.96
CA LYS A 122 6.22 -7.64 18.85
C LYS A 122 5.28 -8.39 17.93
N VAL A 123 4.05 -7.90 17.80
CA VAL A 123 3.01 -8.52 16.97
C VAL A 123 2.54 -7.52 15.92
N LEU A 124 2.51 -7.97 14.67
CA LEU A 124 2.01 -7.25 13.52
C LEU A 124 0.76 -7.96 13.00
N ILE A 125 -0.31 -7.22 12.76
CA ILE A 125 -1.58 -7.75 12.23
C ILE A 125 -1.87 -7.06 10.90
N VAL A 126 -1.93 -7.82 9.81
CA VAL A 126 -2.34 -7.33 8.49
C VAL A 126 -3.80 -7.71 8.24
N LEU A 127 -4.64 -6.74 7.88
CA LEU A 127 -6.01 -6.96 7.41
C LEU A 127 -6.10 -6.38 5.99
N THR A 128 -6.63 -7.14 5.04
CA THR A 128 -6.87 -6.64 3.68
C THR A 128 -8.04 -7.36 3.02
N ASP A 129 -8.79 -6.61 2.21
CA ASP A 129 -9.95 -7.05 1.44
C ASP A 129 -9.65 -7.24 -0.05
N GLY A 130 -8.38 -7.08 -0.46
CA GLY A 130 -8.01 -7.03 -1.87
C GLY A 130 -6.61 -7.54 -2.15
N ALA A 131 -6.38 -7.90 -3.42
CA ALA A 131 -5.04 -8.16 -3.93
C ALA A 131 -4.27 -6.84 -4.06
N ASN A 132 -2.93 -6.91 -3.98
CA ASN A 132 -2.08 -5.74 -4.26
C ASN A 132 -2.35 -5.16 -5.65
N THR A 133 -2.49 -3.84 -5.75
CA THR A 133 -2.76 -3.14 -7.01
C THR A 133 -1.75 -2.02 -7.27
N TYR A 134 -1.38 -1.90 -8.54
CA TYR A 134 -0.67 -0.77 -9.10
C TYR A 134 -1.15 -0.57 -10.52
N TYR A 135 -1.30 0.68 -10.96
CA TYR A 135 -2.07 0.98 -12.16
C TYR A 135 -1.22 1.59 -13.26
N THR A 136 -1.32 1.01 -14.46
CA THR A 136 -0.96 1.70 -15.70
C THR A 136 -1.89 2.90 -15.91
N PRO A 137 -1.42 3.96 -16.60
CA PRO A 137 -2.26 5.10 -16.92
C PRO A 137 -3.59 4.69 -17.58
N THR A 138 -3.56 3.74 -18.51
CA THR A 138 -4.73 3.27 -19.27
C THR A 138 -5.71 2.41 -18.50
N SER A 139 -5.35 1.96 -17.29
CA SER A 139 -6.20 1.09 -16.47
C SER A 139 -7.05 1.83 -15.45
N VAL A 140 -6.84 3.14 -15.30
CA VAL A 140 -7.70 4.01 -14.51
C VAL A 140 -8.55 4.85 -15.45
N THR A 141 -9.76 5.16 -15.01
CA THR A 141 -10.54 6.24 -15.62
C THR A 141 -9.65 7.48 -15.66
N ALA A 142 -9.74 8.27 -16.74
CA ALA A 142 -9.29 9.67 -16.64
C ALA A 142 -9.95 10.18 -15.40
N GLN A 143 -9.15 10.60 -14.42
CA GLN A 143 -9.72 11.38 -13.35
C GLN A 143 -10.56 12.49 -13.99
N THR A 144 -11.70 12.82 -13.38
CA THR A 144 -12.63 13.91 -13.78
C THR A 144 -11.92 15.22 -14.16
N TYR A 145 -10.67 15.34 -13.76
CA TYR A 145 -9.79 16.50 -13.85
C TYR A 145 -8.88 16.56 -15.09
N SER A 146 -8.89 15.58 -15.99
CA SER A 146 -8.22 15.69 -17.31
C SER A 146 -9.07 16.41 -18.37
N GLY A 147 -10.18 17.03 -17.93
CA GLY A 147 -11.22 17.65 -18.75
C GLY A 147 -12.58 17.02 -18.44
N THR A 148 -13.60 17.86 -18.22
CA THR A 148 -14.93 17.50 -17.66
C THR A 148 -15.78 16.52 -18.48
N ASN A 149 -15.28 16.00 -19.61
CA ASN A 149 -16.06 15.22 -20.58
C ASN A 149 -15.54 13.79 -20.83
N TRP A 150 -14.50 13.32 -20.13
CA TRP A 150 -13.87 12.03 -20.44
C TRP A 150 -14.00 11.00 -19.32
N SER A 151 -14.86 10.00 -19.54
CA SER A 151 -15.02 8.80 -18.70
C SER A 151 -13.93 7.73 -18.95
N SER A 152 -12.89 8.04 -19.73
CA SER A 152 -11.76 7.15 -20.01
C SER A 152 -10.55 7.98 -20.41
N GLY A 153 -9.42 7.86 -19.72
CA GLY A 153 -8.32 8.78 -20.00
C GLY A 153 -7.20 8.84 -18.98
N GLY A 154 -6.52 7.73 -18.76
CA GLY A 154 -5.08 7.85 -18.67
C GLY A 154 -4.46 7.35 -19.95
N ASN A 155 -3.95 8.23 -20.79
CA ASN A 155 -2.94 7.81 -21.76
C ASN A 155 -1.56 7.83 -21.09
N ASP A 156 -0.61 7.13 -21.70
CA ASP A 156 0.80 7.11 -21.26
C ASP A 156 1.69 7.89 -22.25
N LEU A 157 1.31 9.13 -22.60
CA LEU A 157 2.08 9.94 -23.56
C LEU A 157 3.53 10.17 -23.12
N ALA A 158 3.77 10.29 -21.81
CA ALA A 158 5.11 10.46 -21.24
C ALA A 158 5.92 9.16 -21.16
N GLY A 159 5.30 8.00 -21.36
CA GLY A 159 5.96 6.70 -21.26
C GLY A 159 6.35 6.30 -19.84
N SER A 160 5.67 6.81 -18.81
CA SER A 160 5.97 6.54 -17.40
C SER A 160 5.52 5.16 -16.92
N LYS A 161 4.67 4.47 -17.70
CA LYS A 161 4.17 3.10 -17.51
C LYS A 161 3.31 2.85 -16.27
N ALA A 162 3.21 3.82 -15.38
CA ALA A 162 2.28 3.80 -14.26
C ALA A 162 1.78 5.21 -13.94
N ILE A 163 0.66 5.29 -13.20
CA ILE A 163 0.34 6.48 -12.42
C ILE A 163 1.37 6.64 -11.30
N TYR A 164 1.59 7.87 -10.83
CA TYR A 164 2.48 8.09 -9.69
C TYR A 164 1.84 7.55 -8.42
N SER A 165 2.57 6.71 -7.67
CA SER A 165 2.12 6.12 -6.40
C SER A 165 3.35 5.80 -5.53
N ALA A 166 3.23 4.99 -4.48
CA ALA A 166 4.23 4.79 -3.42
C ALA A 166 5.66 4.47 -3.94
N LEU A 167 5.78 3.70 -5.02
CA LEU A 167 7.06 3.32 -5.62
C LEU A 167 7.56 4.29 -6.72
N GLY A 168 6.82 5.38 -6.95
CA GLY A 168 7.00 6.34 -8.04
C GLY A 168 6.65 5.76 -9.41
N TYR A 169 6.90 6.49 -10.48
CA TYR A 169 6.75 5.95 -11.84
C TYR A 169 7.60 4.69 -12.05
N VAL A 170 7.09 3.74 -12.82
CA VAL A 170 7.82 2.49 -13.15
C VAL A 170 8.94 2.76 -14.15
N VAL A 171 8.76 3.73 -15.07
CA VAL A 171 9.82 4.23 -15.94
C VAL A 171 10.03 5.72 -15.65
N PRO A 172 10.79 6.07 -14.59
CA PRO A 172 11.08 7.47 -14.29
C PRO A 172 12.13 8.00 -15.28
N TYR A 173 12.11 9.32 -15.53
CA TYR A 173 13.05 9.97 -16.45
C TYR A 173 14.53 9.74 -16.08
N SER A 174 14.85 9.85 -14.80
CA SER A 174 16.17 9.54 -14.26
C SER A 174 16.02 8.34 -13.35
N ASN A 175 16.70 7.25 -13.70
CA ASN A 175 16.71 6.05 -12.89
C ASN A 175 18.16 5.72 -12.48
N GLY A 176 18.37 5.52 -11.18
CA GLY A 176 19.62 4.95 -10.66
C GLY A 176 19.72 3.43 -10.89
N TYR A 177 18.65 2.81 -11.40
CA TYR A 177 18.51 1.38 -11.61
C TYR A 177 18.27 1.05 -13.08
N SER A 178 18.56 -0.19 -13.48
CA SER A 178 18.27 -0.69 -14.83
C SER A 178 16.78 -0.80 -15.15
N TYR A 179 15.92 -0.81 -14.12
CA TYR A 179 14.46 -0.91 -14.21
C TYR A 179 13.80 -0.21 -13.01
N GLY A 180 12.48 0.00 -13.05
CA GLY A 180 11.75 0.75 -12.02
C GLY A 180 11.83 0.15 -10.61
N ARG A 181 11.65 0.99 -9.58
CA ARG A 181 11.68 0.57 -8.17
C ARG A 181 10.73 -0.59 -7.86
N MET A 182 9.57 -0.62 -8.54
CA MET A 182 8.61 -1.73 -8.49
C MET A 182 9.27 -3.09 -8.69
N PHE A 183 10.28 -3.19 -9.54
CA PHE A 183 10.90 -4.45 -9.91
C PHE A 183 12.24 -4.71 -9.18
N LEU A 184 12.66 -3.89 -8.23
CA LEU A 184 13.89 -4.15 -7.48
C LEU A 184 13.75 -5.38 -6.59
N GLY A 185 14.71 -6.31 -6.67
CA GLY A 185 14.71 -7.51 -5.82
C GLY A 185 13.60 -8.52 -6.11
N THR A 186 12.89 -8.38 -7.25
CA THR A 186 11.87 -9.32 -7.71
C THR A 186 12.39 -10.22 -8.84
N ASP A 187 11.73 -11.33 -9.10
CA ASP A 187 12.01 -12.26 -10.21
C ASP A 187 11.06 -12.08 -11.40
N VAL A 188 10.13 -11.12 -11.30
CA VAL A 188 9.21 -10.76 -12.39
C VAL A 188 9.94 -10.23 -13.63
N THR A 189 9.28 -10.35 -14.78
CA THR A 189 9.71 -9.76 -16.05
C THR A 189 9.82 -8.23 -15.94
N LYS A 190 10.96 -7.63 -16.31
CA LYS A 190 11.30 -6.22 -16.03
C LYS A 190 10.80 -5.22 -17.08
N ASP A 191 10.35 -5.72 -18.22
CA ASP A 191 9.81 -4.99 -19.36
C ASP A 191 8.32 -5.27 -19.59
N ASP A 192 7.69 -6.08 -18.72
CA ASP A 192 6.23 -6.25 -18.68
C ASP A 192 5.59 -5.21 -17.76
N TYR A 193 4.95 -4.22 -18.37
CA TYR A 193 4.29 -3.10 -17.69
C TYR A 193 2.79 -3.32 -17.47
N SER A 194 2.33 -4.58 -17.40
CA SER A 194 0.93 -4.88 -17.08
C SER A 194 0.64 -4.74 -15.58
N ASN A 195 -0.60 -4.35 -15.24
CA ASN A 195 -1.06 -4.33 -13.84
C ASN A 195 -0.87 -5.69 -13.16
N ALA A 196 -1.07 -6.79 -13.90
CA ALA A 196 -0.87 -8.14 -13.38
C ALA A 196 0.61 -8.40 -12.99
N ASN A 197 1.56 -7.91 -13.78
CA ASN A 197 2.98 -8.03 -13.44
C ASN A 197 3.35 -7.13 -12.26
N TYR A 198 2.73 -5.95 -12.14
CA TYR A 198 2.89 -5.10 -10.95
C TYR A 198 2.36 -5.78 -9.68
N THR A 199 1.17 -6.39 -9.73
CA THR A 199 0.62 -7.18 -8.60
C THR A 199 1.58 -8.31 -8.20
N LYS A 200 2.16 -9.03 -9.17
CA LYS A 200 3.17 -10.08 -8.87
C LYS A 200 4.39 -9.49 -8.17
N ALA A 201 4.93 -8.38 -8.67
CA ALA A 201 6.08 -7.72 -8.08
C ALA A 201 5.80 -7.29 -6.63
N MET A 202 4.63 -6.69 -6.38
CA MET A 202 4.20 -6.30 -5.03
C MET A 202 4.00 -7.51 -4.11
N ASN A 203 3.52 -8.65 -4.62
CA ASN A 203 3.41 -9.89 -3.84
C ASN A 203 4.77 -10.46 -3.46
N GLU A 204 5.78 -10.34 -4.33
CA GLU A 204 7.16 -10.72 -4.00
C GLU A 204 7.77 -9.80 -2.94
N HIS A 205 7.53 -8.48 -3.03
CA HIS A 205 7.90 -7.53 -1.98
C HIS A 205 7.24 -7.86 -0.64
N PHE A 206 5.93 -8.18 -0.65
CA PHE A 206 5.21 -8.62 0.54
C PHE A 206 5.86 -9.87 1.15
N THR A 207 6.18 -10.86 0.31
CA THR A 207 6.82 -12.11 0.74
C THR A 207 8.19 -11.85 1.38
N ALA A 208 9.03 -11.02 0.75
CA ALA A 208 10.33 -10.65 1.28
C ALA A 208 10.19 -9.93 2.64
N LEU A 209 9.25 -9.00 2.74
CA LEU A 209 8.97 -8.26 3.97
C LEU A 209 8.49 -9.18 5.09
N CYS A 210 7.60 -10.13 4.80
CA CYS A 210 7.14 -11.13 5.76
C CYS A 210 8.27 -12.01 6.29
N ASN A 211 9.15 -12.45 5.41
CA ASN A 211 10.31 -13.26 5.80
C ASN A 211 11.26 -12.46 6.70
N ASN A 212 11.51 -11.20 6.34
CA ASN A 212 12.36 -10.31 7.13
C ASN A 212 11.75 -10.01 8.51
N ALA A 213 10.45 -9.73 8.58
CA ALA A 213 9.75 -9.45 9.85
C ALA A 213 9.81 -10.66 10.78
N LYS A 214 9.52 -11.86 10.26
CA LYS A 214 9.61 -13.11 11.03
C LYS A 214 11.04 -13.40 11.49
N ALA A 215 12.04 -13.17 10.62
CA ALA A 215 13.45 -13.32 10.98
C ALA A 215 13.87 -12.33 12.09
N ALA A 216 13.25 -11.16 12.16
CA ALA A 216 13.43 -10.19 13.23
C ALA A 216 12.63 -10.51 14.51
N GLY A 217 12.00 -11.69 14.60
CA GLY A 217 11.26 -12.13 15.78
C GLY A 217 9.85 -11.56 15.91
N ILE A 218 9.32 -10.92 14.86
CA ILE A 218 7.95 -10.38 14.86
C ILE A 218 6.97 -11.51 14.57
N MET A 219 5.94 -11.60 15.41
CA MET A 219 4.79 -12.45 15.13
C MET A 219 3.89 -11.75 14.11
N VAL A 220 3.68 -12.38 12.96
CA VAL A 220 2.82 -11.85 11.91
C VAL A 220 1.49 -12.59 11.90
N MET A 221 0.40 -11.86 12.07
CA MET A 221 -0.97 -12.33 11.94
C MET A 221 -1.59 -11.70 10.70
N THR A 222 -2.40 -12.44 9.96
CA THR A 222 -2.99 -11.94 8.72
C THR A 222 -4.47 -12.31 8.58
N ILE A 223 -5.27 -11.38 8.11
CA ILE A 223 -6.70 -11.54 7.88
C ILE A 223 -7.01 -11.16 6.43
N ALA A 224 -7.54 -12.11 5.67
CA ALA A 224 -8.20 -11.85 4.40
C ALA A 224 -9.67 -11.52 4.69
N LEU A 225 -10.17 -10.38 4.22
CA LEU A 225 -11.55 -9.94 4.43
C LEU A 225 -12.34 -10.08 3.13
N ASP A 226 -13.36 -10.94 3.13
CA ASP A 226 -14.28 -11.13 2.00
C ASP A 226 -13.58 -11.43 0.65
N LEU A 227 -12.40 -12.07 0.69
CA LEU A 227 -11.71 -12.55 -0.50
C LEU A 227 -12.33 -13.84 -1.05
N ASP A 228 -12.53 -13.88 -2.36
CA ASP A 228 -13.12 -14.98 -3.09
C ASP A 228 -12.05 -15.90 -3.68
N ALA A 229 -12.02 -17.14 -3.16
CA ALA A 229 -11.07 -18.17 -3.60
C ALA A 229 -11.24 -18.60 -5.05
N THR A 230 -12.36 -18.28 -5.70
CA THR A 230 -12.61 -18.56 -7.11
C THR A 230 -11.94 -17.55 -8.04
N LYS A 231 -11.59 -16.36 -7.55
CA LYS A 231 -10.86 -15.35 -8.31
C LYS A 231 -9.36 -15.53 -8.12
N THR A 232 -8.64 -15.75 -9.21
CA THR A 232 -7.19 -16.04 -9.21
C THR A 232 -6.35 -15.03 -8.42
N ALA A 233 -6.62 -13.74 -8.57
CA ALA A 233 -5.86 -12.69 -7.87
C ALA A 233 -6.11 -12.71 -6.36
N GLU A 234 -7.37 -12.82 -5.94
CA GLU A 234 -7.76 -12.87 -4.53
C GLU A 234 -7.30 -14.17 -3.87
N LYS A 235 -7.36 -15.31 -4.58
CA LYS A 235 -6.77 -16.58 -4.14
C LYS A 235 -5.26 -16.49 -3.94
N THR A 236 -4.54 -15.86 -4.88
CA THR A 236 -3.10 -15.64 -4.78
C THR A 236 -2.78 -14.76 -3.56
N GLN A 237 -3.58 -13.74 -3.31
CA GLN A 237 -3.43 -12.87 -2.14
C GLN A 237 -3.67 -13.65 -0.83
N MET A 238 -4.72 -14.47 -0.75
CA MET A 238 -4.97 -15.32 0.41
C MET A 238 -3.81 -16.28 0.69
N ASP A 239 -3.25 -16.90 -0.36
CA ASP A 239 -2.10 -17.79 -0.23
C ASP A 239 -0.87 -17.02 0.27
N ALA A 240 -0.64 -15.80 -0.21
CA ALA A 240 0.44 -14.94 0.25
C ALA A 240 0.26 -14.52 1.72
N LEU A 241 -0.96 -14.13 2.14
CA LEU A 241 -1.27 -13.81 3.54
C LEU A 241 -1.02 -15.03 4.44
N LYS A 242 -1.53 -16.20 4.04
CA LYS A 242 -1.33 -17.45 4.79
C LYS A 242 0.15 -17.82 4.91
N ALA A 243 0.93 -17.70 3.84
CA ALA A 243 2.37 -17.95 3.87
C ALA A 243 3.15 -16.91 4.69
N CYS A 244 2.70 -15.66 4.67
CA CYS A 244 3.25 -14.57 5.47
C CYS A 244 3.07 -14.84 6.97
N SER A 245 1.89 -15.31 7.37
CA SER A 245 1.53 -15.53 8.78
C SER A 245 2.48 -16.47 9.54
N SER A 246 2.73 -16.11 10.79
CA SER A 246 3.45 -16.92 11.76
C SER A 246 2.63 -18.13 12.19
N ASP A 247 3.31 -19.12 12.73
CA ASP A 247 2.68 -20.21 13.47
C ASP A 247 2.40 -19.77 14.91
N SER A 248 1.26 -20.22 15.45
CA SER A 248 0.92 -20.04 16.85
C SER A 248 1.95 -20.72 17.74
N ARG A 249 2.25 -20.09 18.87
CA ARG A 249 3.15 -20.65 19.90
C ARG A 249 2.40 -21.58 20.87
N PHE A 250 1.07 -21.56 20.87
CA PHE A 250 0.24 -22.29 21.85
C PHE A 250 -0.82 -23.16 21.18
N SER A 251 -1.55 -22.59 20.23
CA SER A 251 -2.67 -23.21 19.55
C SER A 251 -2.19 -24.23 18.51
N LYS A 252 -2.85 -25.39 18.45
CA LYS A 252 -2.61 -26.43 17.46
C LYS A 252 -3.63 -26.33 16.33
N ASP A 253 -3.23 -26.77 15.14
CA ASP A 253 -4.16 -26.82 14.00
C ASP A 253 -5.31 -27.80 14.31
N LYS A 254 -6.54 -27.38 14.00
CA LYS A 254 -7.76 -28.16 14.31
C LYS A 254 -7.86 -29.43 13.45
N THR A 255 -7.30 -29.41 12.26
CA THR A 255 -7.32 -30.52 11.29
C THR A 255 -6.13 -31.44 11.43
N ASP A 256 -5.00 -30.91 11.92
CA ASP A 256 -3.79 -31.67 12.22
C ASP A 256 -3.14 -31.19 13.53
N PRO A 257 -3.55 -31.75 14.70
CA PRO A 257 -3.04 -31.33 16.00
C PRO A 257 -1.52 -31.50 16.21
N SER A 258 -0.83 -32.20 15.29
CA SER A 258 0.63 -32.31 15.31
C SER A 258 1.33 -31.00 14.89
N LYS A 259 0.62 -30.13 14.18
CA LYS A 259 1.14 -28.86 13.68
C LYS A 259 0.63 -27.68 14.51
N PRO A 260 1.42 -26.61 14.66
CA PRO A 260 0.89 -25.37 15.21
C PRO A 260 -0.17 -24.77 14.27
N MET A 261 -1.14 -24.07 14.84
CA MET A 261 -2.14 -23.34 14.07
C MET A 261 -1.46 -22.20 13.30
N LYS A 262 -1.80 -22.02 12.01
CA LYS A 262 -1.42 -20.81 11.28
C LYS A 262 -2.22 -19.61 11.75
N LEU A 263 -1.54 -18.48 11.98
CA LEU A 263 -2.16 -17.21 12.39
C LEU A 263 -2.73 -16.45 11.18
N PHE A 264 -3.53 -17.16 10.40
CA PHE A 264 -4.22 -16.67 9.21
C PHE A 264 -5.73 -16.95 9.34
N TRP A 265 -6.53 -15.93 9.06
CA TRP A 265 -7.98 -16.01 9.03
C TRP A 265 -8.48 -15.56 7.66
N ASN A 266 -9.39 -16.34 7.09
CA ASN A 266 -10.18 -15.93 5.93
C ASN A 266 -11.56 -15.54 6.42
N SER A 267 -11.71 -14.27 6.76
CA SER A 267 -12.87 -13.70 7.40
C SER A 267 -13.89 -13.24 6.36
N THR A 268 -15.15 -13.28 6.74
CA THR A 268 -16.22 -12.55 6.04
C THR A 268 -16.75 -11.45 6.94
N GLY A 269 -17.56 -10.54 6.41
CA GLY A 269 -18.29 -9.57 7.24
C GLY A 269 -19.07 -10.22 8.40
N ALA A 270 -19.52 -11.47 8.27
CA ALA A 270 -20.22 -12.20 9.33
C ALA A 270 -19.30 -12.82 10.40
N THR A 271 -18.06 -13.18 10.05
CA THR A 271 -17.13 -13.90 10.95
C THR A 271 -16.04 -13.02 11.54
N LEU A 272 -15.83 -11.82 10.99
CA LEU A 272 -14.73 -10.93 11.37
C LEU A 272 -14.65 -10.66 12.87
N SER A 273 -15.80 -10.46 13.53
CA SER A 273 -15.86 -10.24 14.98
C SER A 273 -15.32 -11.44 15.77
N ASP A 274 -15.63 -12.65 15.34
CA ASP A 274 -15.19 -13.87 16.01
C ASP A 274 -13.70 -14.15 15.74
N ASP A 275 -13.21 -13.81 14.54
CA ASP A 275 -11.80 -13.92 14.19
C ASP A 275 -10.95 -12.94 15.03
N PHE A 276 -11.42 -11.71 15.27
CA PHE A 276 -10.77 -10.79 16.20
C PHE A 276 -10.78 -11.27 17.66
N LYS A 277 -11.83 -11.97 18.11
CA LYS A 277 -11.83 -12.63 19.43
C LYS A 277 -10.78 -13.74 19.48
N ALA A 278 -10.63 -14.52 18.40
CA ALA A 278 -9.61 -15.56 18.32
C ALA A 278 -8.18 -14.97 18.40
N ILE A 279 -7.94 -13.87 17.71
CA ILE A 279 -6.69 -13.10 17.82
C ILE A 279 -6.46 -12.61 19.26
N GLY A 280 -7.48 -12.02 19.89
CA GLY A 280 -7.40 -11.57 21.28
C GLY A 280 -7.04 -12.70 22.25
N ASN A 281 -7.59 -13.90 22.06
CA ASN A 281 -7.27 -15.08 22.84
C ASN A 281 -5.82 -15.53 22.62
N GLU A 282 -5.34 -15.56 21.38
CA GLU A 282 -3.94 -15.89 21.06
C GLU A 282 -2.97 -14.89 21.72
N LEU A 283 -3.27 -13.60 21.64
CA LEU A 283 -2.47 -12.54 22.27
C LEU A 283 -2.49 -12.65 23.81
N SER A 284 -3.62 -13.05 24.40
CA SER A 284 -3.71 -13.27 25.84
C SER A 284 -2.83 -14.44 26.29
N ASN A 285 -2.77 -15.53 25.51
CA ASN A 285 -1.95 -16.69 25.82
C ASN A 285 -0.44 -16.36 25.82
N LEU A 286 0.01 -15.41 24.98
CA LEU A 286 1.41 -14.92 24.99
C LEU A 286 1.81 -14.28 26.34
N ARG A 287 0.86 -13.76 27.11
CA ARG A 287 1.14 -13.13 28.42
C ARG A 287 1.42 -14.14 29.53
N ILE A 288 1.04 -15.40 29.33
CA ILE A 288 1.30 -16.47 30.30
C ILE A 288 2.68 -17.04 29.97
N VAL A 289 3.71 -16.44 30.57
CA VAL A 289 5.07 -16.96 30.50
C VAL A 289 5.12 -18.24 31.36
N SER A 290 5.29 -19.40 30.73
CA SER A 290 5.64 -20.65 31.41
C SER A 290 7.14 -20.73 31.63
#